data_AF-A0A535T137-F1
#
_entry.id   AF-A0A535T137-F1
#
_cell.length_a   1.000
_cell.length_b   1.000
_cell.length_c   1.000
_cell.angle_alpha   90.00
_cell.angle_beta   90.00
_cell.angle_gamma   90.00
#
_symmetry.space_group_name_H-M   'P 1'
#
loop_
_entity.id
_entity.type
_entity.pdbx_description
1 polymer ?
#
loop_
_entity_poly.entity_id
_entity_poly.type
_entity_poly.pdbx_seq_one_letter_code
_entity_poly.pdbx_strand_id
1 'polypeptide(L)'
;MKSRIIAAIAIASLAWLPASSRVATAIYCYPGDPPDVYQACLAYNAGINQQVNNQRQLQNIQNQIHDVQAQINALYALVQSLNNQIAAQQALIAQTKAKIVQLDRDIRFKQAELTRLQADVAVRDQLLDQRMRYVDGHGPMNYVELVLTASSFNDLVNRMMAAQQIAASDRKLLDVLAVEHTQVTSAQADLAVQRSQVSALLLQQQ
;
A
#
# COMPACT_ATOMS: atom_id res chain seq x y z
N MET A 1 22.22 -30.82 -13.03
CA MET A 1 23.63 -31.13 -13.39
C MET A 1 24.59 -30.00 -12.98
N LYS A 2 24.68 -29.63 -11.70
CA LYS A 2 25.59 -28.55 -11.21
C LYS A 2 26.19 -28.86 -9.83
N SER A 3 26.55 -30.12 -9.56
CA SER A 3 27.06 -30.53 -8.23
C SER A 3 28.30 -31.45 -8.30
N ARG A 4 28.99 -31.52 -9.46
CA ARG A 4 30.12 -32.44 -9.66
C ARG A 4 31.48 -31.80 -9.93
N ILE A 5 31.60 -30.46 -9.85
CA ILE A 5 32.85 -29.77 -10.20
C ILE A 5 33.61 -29.26 -8.95
N ILE A 6 32.99 -29.18 -7.78
CA ILE A 6 33.65 -28.65 -6.56
C ILE A 6 34.55 -29.70 -5.87
N ALA A 7 34.41 -31.00 -6.18
CA ALA A 7 35.18 -32.06 -5.53
C ALA A 7 36.57 -32.33 -6.13
N ALA A 8 36.90 -31.75 -7.29
CA ALA A 8 38.15 -32.04 -8.01
C ALA A 8 39.33 -31.12 -7.65
N ILE A 9 39.11 -30.02 -6.91
CA ILE A 9 40.19 -29.07 -6.55
C ILE A 9 40.77 -29.37 -5.16
N ALA A 10 40.09 -30.16 -4.33
CA ALA A 10 40.51 -30.43 -2.94
C ALA A 10 41.65 -31.46 -2.79
N ILE A 11 42.02 -32.20 -3.85
CA ILE A 11 42.98 -33.32 -3.73
C ILE A 11 44.38 -32.96 -4.27
N ALA A 12 44.54 -31.87 -5.02
CA ALA A 12 45.84 -31.47 -5.58
C ALA A 12 46.67 -30.54 -4.66
N SER A 13 46.10 -30.00 -3.57
CA SER A 13 46.78 -29.04 -2.69
C SER A 13 47.40 -29.66 -1.42
N LEU A 14 47.24 -30.97 -1.18
CA LEU A 14 47.76 -31.63 0.02
C LEU A 14 49.24 -32.08 -0.07
N ALA A 15 49.90 -31.91 -1.23
CA ALA A 15 51.29 -32.35 -1.44
C ALA A 15 52.34 -31.24 -1.28
N TRP A 16 51.95 -29.99 -1.03
CA TRP A 16 52.86 -28.89 -0.71
C TRP A 16 52.61 -28.40 0.72
N LEU A 17 52.86 -29.27 1.69
CA LEU A 17 53.28 -28.80 3.02
C LEU A 17 54.73 -28.34 2.86
N PRO A 18 55.06 -27.04 2.96
CA PRO A 18 56.44 -26.60 3.06
C PRO A 18 57.02 -27.17 4.36
N ALA A 19 57.67 -28.32 4.26
CA ALA A 19 58.41 -28.95 5.33
C ALA A 19 59.69 -28.15 5.60
N SER A 20 59.56 -27.00 6.25
CA SER A 20 60.56 -26.40 7.15
C SER A 20 60.11 -25.00 7.57
N SER A 21 59.27 -24.90 8.60
CA SER A 21 59.19 -23.68 9.41
C SER A 21 60.43 -23.62 10.31
N ARG A 22 61.62 -23.44 9.73
CA ARG A 22 62.75 -22.96 10.53
C ARG A 22 62.48 -21.48 10.77
N VAL A 23 62.05 -21.15 11.99
CA VAL A 23 62.08 -19.76 12.48
C VAL A 23 63.54 -19.34 12.47
N ALA A 24 63.92 -18.61 11.43
CA ALA A 24 65.25 -18.06 11.31
C ALA A 24 65.34 -16.91 12.32
N THR A 25 66.06 -17.14 13.42
CA THR A 25 66.25 -16.18 14.49
C THR A 25 67.49 -15.34 14.22
N ALA A 26 67.50 -14.10 14.70
CA ALA A 26 68.71 -13.29 14.69
C ALA A 26 69.82 -14.04 15.46
N ILE A 27 71.03 -14.03 14.91
CA ILE A 27 72.22 -14.63 15.53
C ILE A 27 73.05 -13.50 16.12
N TYR A 28 73.66 -13.73 17.29
CA TYR A 28 74.56 -12.76 17.90
C TYR A 28 75.87 -12.68 17.10
N CYS A 29 76.20 -11.50 16.56
CA CYS A 29 77.43 -11.27 15.83
C CYS A 29 78.56 -10.91 16.81
N TYR A 30 79.58 -11.77 16.95
CA TYR A 30 80.66 -11.56 17.91
C TYR A 30 81.74 -10.61 17.31
N PRO A 31 82.15 -9.54 18.02
CA PRO A 31 83.10 -8.55 17.47
C PRO A 31 84.53 -9.05 17.24
N GLY A 32 84.89 -10.22 17.80
CA GLY A 32 86.21 -10.84 17.61
C GLY A 32 86.28 -11.82 16.43
N ASP A 33 85.19 -12.00 15.70
CA ASP A 33 85.17 -12.85 14.50
C ASP A 33 85.94 -12.19 13.35
N PRO A 34 86.49 -12.98 12.40
CA PRO A 34 87.06 -12.46 11.16
C PRO A 34 86.10 -11.49 10.44
N PRO A 35 86.60 -10.41 9.81
CA PRO A 35 85.76 -9.35 9.24
C PRO A 35 84.70 -9.84 8.24
N ASP A 36 85.01 -10.86 7.44
CA ASP A 36 84.11 -11.51 6.49
C ASP A 36 82.96 -12.26 7.18
N VAL A 37 83.26 -12.99 8.25
CA VAL A 37 82.27 -13.70 9.08
C VAL A 37 81.32 -12.72 9.79
N TYR A 38 81.86 -11.62 10.34
CA TYR A 38 81.06 -10.59 11.00
C TYR A 38 80.09 -9.88 10.02
N GLN A 39 80.55 -9.55 8.81
CA GLN A 39 79.68 -8.93 7.78
C GLN A 39 78.60 -9.89 7.28
N ALA A 40 78.93 -11.17 7.11
CA ALA A 40 77.93 -12.19 6.76
C ALA A 40 76.84 -12.31 7.84
N CYS A 41 77.21 -12.22 9.12
CA CYS A 41 76.25 -12.23 10.23
C CYS A 41 75.29 -11.02 10.20
N LEU A 42 75.80 -9.80 9.95
CA LEU A 42 74.97 -8.60 9.83
C LEU A 42 73.99 -8.68 8.66
N ALA A 43 74.45 -9.15 7.49
CA ALA A 43 73.61 -9.35 6.32
C ALA A 43 72.52 -10.40 6.56
N TYR A 44 72.84 -11.50 7.25
CA TYR A 44 71.87 -12.51 7.67
C TYR A 44 70.80 -11.88 8.59
N ASN A 45 71.19 -11.17 9.64
CA ASN A 45 70.25 -10.51 10.56
C ASN A 45 69.36 -9.45 9.86
N ALA A 46 69.92 -8.71 8.89
CA ALA A 46 69.14 -7.79 8.06
C ALA A 46 68.09 -8.53 7.20
N GLY A 47 68.46 -9.68 6.62
CA GLY A 47 67.53 -10.56 5.91
C GLY A 47 66.39 -11.08 6.80
N ILE A 48 66.70 -11.47 8.05
CA ILE A 48 65.68 -11.85 9.05
C ILE A 48 64.72 -10.69 9.33
N ASN A 49 65.24 -9.49 9.57
CA ASN A 49 64.41 -8.31 9.81
C ASN A 49 63.47 -8.02 8.63
N GLN A 50 63.97 -8.14 7.39
CA GLN A 50 63.15 -7.99 6.19
C GLN A 50 62.07 -9.08 6.10
N GLN A 51 62.41 -10.33 6.39
CA GLN A 51 61.44 -11.44 6.39
C GLN A 51 60.33 -11.22 7.43
N VAL A 52 60.68 -10.79 8.65
CA VAL A 52 59.70 -10.47 9.70
C VAL A 52 58.80 -9.30 9.28
N ASN A 53 59.36 -8.25 8.68
CA ASN A 53 58.56 -7.12 8.18
C ASN A 53 57.60 -7.55 7.06
N ASN A 54 58.06 -8.36 6.11
CA ASN A 54 57.21 -8.90 5.06
C ASN A 54 56.08 -9.79 5.63
N GLN A 55 56.37 -10.61 6.65
CA GLN A 55 55.35 -11.42 7.33
C GLN A 55 54.30 -10.56 8.04
N ARG A 56 54.71 -9.48 8.72
CA ARG A 56 53.76 -8.53 9.33
C ARG A 56 52.90 -7.83 8.27
N GLN A 57 53.51 -7.40 7.17
CA GLN A 57 52.76 -6.80 6.06
C GLN A 57 51.76 -7.78 5.46
N LEU A 58 52.15 -9.05 5.27
CA LEU A 58 51.26 -10.10 4.79
C LEU A 58 50.08 -10.33 5.74
N GLN A 59 50.33 -10.43 7.05
CA GLN A 59 49.29 -10.56 8.06
C GLN A 59 48.33 -9.35 8.05
N ASN A 60 48.86 -8.13 7.92
CA ASN A 60 48.04 -6.92 7.83
C ASN A 60 47.15 -6.94 6.58
N ILE A 61 47.70 -7.32 5.42
CA ILE A 61 46.94 -7.44 4.16
C ILE A 61 45.86 -8.52 4.29
N GLN A 62 46.18 -9.66 4.91
CA GLN A 62 45.21 -10.74 5.15
C GLN A 62 44.05 -10.25 6.03
N ASN A 63 44.34 -9.53 7.12
CA ASN A 63 43.31 -8.94 7.97
C ASN A 63 42.44 -7.94 7.20
N GLN A 64 43.06 -7.06 6.39
CA GLN A 64 42.32 -6.12 5.53
C GLN A 64 41.41 -6.84 4.53
N ILE A 65 41.87 -7.95 3.92
CA ILE A 65 41.04 -8.77 3.03
C ILE A 65 39.85 -9.37 3.79
N HIS A 66 40.06 -9.89 5.00
CA HIS A 66 38.98 -10.41 5.83
C HIS A 66 37.95 -9.33 6.19
N ASP A 67 38.41 -8.15 6.57
CA ASP A 67 37.54 -7.02 6.90
C ASP A 67 36.72 -6.56 5.68
N VAL A 68 37.36 -6.44 4.52
CA VAL A 68 36.67 -6.08 3.26
C VAL A 68 35.66 -7.16 2.88
N GLN A 69 36.00 -8.45 3.03
CA GLN A 69 35.06 -9.54 2.74
C GLN A 69 33.84 -9.51 3.68
N ALA A 70 34.05 -9.17 4.96
CA ALA A 70 32.95 -9.00 5.92
C ALA A 70 32.05 -7.81 5.53
N GLN A 71 32.64 -6.69 5.12
CA GLN A 71 31.89 -5.52 4.62
C GLN A 71 31.09 -5.85 3.35
N ILE A 72 31.68 -6.58 2.41
CA ILE A 72 30.99 -7.05 1.20
C ILE A 72 29.78 -7.90 1.56
N ASN A 73 29.94 -8.85 2.48
CA ASN A 73 28.84 -9.72 2.92
C ASN A 73 27.72 -8.90 3.60
N ALA A 74 28.07 -7.92 4.43
CA ALA A 74 27.10 -7.02 5.05
C ALA A 74 26.34 -6.17 4.01
N LEU A 75 27.03 -5.66 2.99
CA LEU A 75 26.40 -4.94 1.88
C LEU A 75 25.46 -5.83 1.07
N TYR A 76 25.83 -7.08 0.79
CA TYR A 76 24.91 -8.02 0.13
C TYR A 76 23.65 -8.28 0.94
N ALA A 77 23.78 -8.45 2.26
CA ALA A 77 22.62 -8.61 3.15
C ALA A 77 21.73 -7.36 3.16
N LEU A 78 22.33 -6.17 3.18
CA LEU A 78 21.60 -4.90 3.09
C LEU A 78 20.85 -4.77 1.76
N VAL A 79 21.50 -5.06 0.63
CA VAL A 79 20.88 -5.06 -0.70
C VAL A 79 19.71 -6.03 -0.76
N GLN A 80 19.85 -7.24 -0.21
CA GLN A 80 18.76 -8.20 -0.15
C GLN A 80 17.59 -7.69 0.70
N SER A 81 17.85 -7.08 1.85
CA SER A 81 16.83 -6.47 2.70
C SER A 81 16.09 -5.34 1.98
N LEU A 82 16.81 -4.44 1.30
CA LEU A 82 16.22 -3.36 0.52
C LEU A 82 15.38 -3.89 -0.65
N ASN A 83 15.84 -4.93 -1.35
CA ASN A 83 15.06 -5.56 -2.41
C ASN A 83 13.74 -6.16 -1.89
N ASN A 84 13.76 -6.78 -0.71
CA ASN A 84 12.54 -7.29 -0.08
C ASN A 84 11.58 -6.15 0.30
N GLN A 85 12.09 -5.04 0.83
CA GLN A 85 11.29 -3.85 1.15
C GLN A 85 10.68 -3.23 -0.11
N ILE A 86 11.46 -3.13 -1.20
CA ILE A 86 10.98 -2.65 -2.50
C ILE A 86 9.84 -3.54 -3.02
N ALA A 87 10.01 -4.87 -2.98
CA ALA A 87 8.98 -5.81 -3.42
C ALA A 87 7.70 -5.69 -2.59
N ALA A 88 7.81 -5.56 -1.26
CA ALA A 88 6.67 -5.34 -0.38
C ALA A 88 5.95 -4.01 -0.69
N GLN A 89 6.71 -2.93 -0.91
CA GLN A 89 6.14 -1.63 -1.26
C GLN A 89 5.45 -1.66 -2.63
N GLN A 90 6.02 -2.35 -3.62
CA GLN A 90 5.40 -2.54 -4.94
C GLN A 90 4.07 -3.30 -4.84
N ALA A 91 4.00 -4.34 -4.00
CA ALA A 91 2.77 -5.08 -3.74
C ALA A 91 1.70 -4.18 -3.10
N LEU A 92 2.09 -3.35 -2.12
CA LEU A 92 1.19 -2.38 -1.50
C LEU A 92 0.67 -1.34 -2.50
N ILE A 93 1.53 -0.83 -3.39
CA ILE A 93 1.13 0.08 -4.47
C ILE A 93 0.11 -0.60 -5.39
N ALA A 94 0.36 -1.85 -5.79
CA ALA A 94 -0.57 -2.59 -6.65
C ALA A 94 -1.94 -2.79 -5.97
N GLN A 95 -1.96 -3.13 -4.69
CA GLN A 95 -3.19 -3.28 -3.91
C GLN A 95 -3.96 -1.95 -3.80
N THR A 96 -3.26 -0.84 -3.51
CA THR A 96 -3.88 0.48 -3.42
C THR A 96 -4.47 0.92 -4.77
N LYS A 97 -3.75 0.68 -5.88
CA LYS A 97 -4.28 0.95 -7.23
C LYS A 97 -5.55 0.15 -7.53
N ALA A 98 -5.56 -1.15 -7.19
CA ALA A 98 -6.75 -1.97 -7.37
C ALA A 98 -7.95 -1.45 -6.54
N LYS A 99 -7.69 -1.02 -5.30
CA LYS A 99 -8.71 -0.42 -4.42
C LYS A 99 -9.27 0.88 -5.00
N ILE A 100 -8.44 1.74 -5.57
CA ILE A 100 -8.89 2.96 -6.25
C ILE A 100 -9.79 2.62 -7.44
N VAL A 101 -9.39 1.69 -8.30
CA VAL A 101 -10.20 1.26 -9.46
C VAL A 101 -11.54 0.67 -9.04
N GLN A 102 -11.60 0.00 -7.89
CA GLN A 102 -12.86 -0.47 -7.32
C GLN A 102 -13.72 0.70 -6.80
N LEU A 103 -13.15 1.58 -5.98
CA LEU A 103 -13.87 2.75 -5.46
C LEU A 103 -14.40 3.65 -6.58
N ASP A 104 -13.62 3.88 -7.63
CA ASP A 104 -14.06 4.66 -8.79
C ASP A 104 -15.25 4.02 -9.52
N ARG A 105 -15.28 2.68 -9.60
CA ARG A 105 -16.45 1.96 -10.13
C ARG A 105 -17.67 2.16 -9.25
N ASP A 106 -17.51 1.98 -7.94
CA ASP A 106 -18.60 2.12 -6.97
C ASP A 106 -19.16 3.54 -6.96
N ILE A 107 -18.29 4.56 -7.04
CA ILE A 107 -18.66 5.98 -7.18
C ILE A 107 -19.50 6.19 -8.44
N ARG A 108 -19.11 5.62 -9.59
CA ARG A 108 -19.88 5.75 -10.84
C ARG A 108 -21.26 5.11 -10.72
N PHE A 109 -21.36 3.91 -10.14
CA PHE A 109 -22.65 3.25 -9.92
C PHE A 109 -23.54 4.05 -8.97
N LYS A 110 -23.00 4.50 -7.83
CA LYS A 110 -23.74 5.32 -6.86
C LYS A 110 -24.18 6.66 -7.46
N GLN A 111 -23.36 7.30 -8.28
CA GLN A 111 -23.74 8.55 -8.96
C GLN A 111 -24.91 8.32 -9.93
N ALA A 112 -24.91 7.21 -10.68
CA ALA A 112 -26.01 6.87 -11.57
C ALA A 112 -27.31 6.57 -10.79
N GLU A 113 -27.21 5.81 -9.70
CA GLU A 113 -28.32 5.53 -8.80
C GLU A 113 -28.89 6.81 -8.17
N LEU A 114 -28.02 7.69 -7.67
CA LEU A 114 -28.40 8.99 -7.12
C LEU A 114 -29.11 9.85 -8.16
N THR A 115 -28.61 9.89 -9.40
CA THR A 115 -29.24 10.66 -10.50
C THR A 115 -30.66 10.14 -10.77
N ARG A 116 -30.84 8.82 -10.79
CA ARG A 116 -32.16 8.19 -10.96
C ARG A 116 -33.09 8.55 -9.80
N LEU A 117 -32.61 8.44 -8.55
CA LEU A 117 -33.39 8.78 -7.36
C LEU A 117 -33.81 10.25 -7.36
N GLN A 118 -32.89 11.16 -7.70
CA GLN A 118 -33.20 12.59 -7.81
C GLN A 118 -34.24 12.89 -8.88
N ALA A 119 -34.19 12.20 -10.03
CA ALA A 119 -35.20 12.34 -11.07
C ALA A 119 -36.58 11.84 -10.60
N ASP A 120 -36.64 10.69 -9.93
CA ASP A 120 -37.88 10.12 -9.39
C ASP A 120 -38.51 11.07 -8.34
N VAL A 121 -37.69 11.60 -7.43
CA VAL A 121 -38.11 12.58 -6.41
C VAL A 121 -38.60 13.86 -7.07
N ALA A 122 -37.89 14.40 -8.06
CA ALA A 122 -38.29 15.62 -8.75
C ALA A 122 -39.65 15.49 -9.45
N VAL A 123 -39.92 14.34 -10.09
CA VAL A 123 -41.23 14.05 -10.71
C VAL A 123 -42.33 14.02 -9.65
N ARG A 124 -42.07 13.37 -8.50
CA ARG A 124 -43.04 13.27 -7.40
C ARG A 124 -43.29 14.62 -6.72
N ASP A 125 -42.26 15.43 -6.52
CA ASP A 125 -42.37 16.80 -6.01
C ASP A 125 -43.20 17.68 -6.95
N GLN A 126 -43.01 17.58 -8.26
CA GLN A 126 -43.82 18.30 -9.24
C GLN A 126 -45.30 17.89 -9.20
N LEU A 127 -45.58 16.58 -9.08
CA LEU A 127 -46.95 16.08 -8.94
C LEU A 127 -47.61 16.57 -7.65
N LEU A 128 -46.85 16.59 -6.54
CA LEU A 128 -47.31 17.11 -5.26
C LEU A 128 -47.56 18.62 -5.32
N ASP A 129 -46.67 19.41 -5.94
CA ASP A 129 -46.83 20.86 -6.11
C ASP A 129 -48.09 21.18 -6.94
N GLN A 130 -48.29 20.50 -8.07
CA GLN A 130 -49.50 20.65 -8.89
C GLN A 130 -50.77 20.38 -8.07
N ARG A 131 -50.76 19.34 -7.23
CA ARG A 131 -51.88 18.98 -6.38
C ARG A 131 -52.11 19.99 -5.25
N MET A 132 -51.05 20.50 -4.63
CA MET A 132 -51.14 21.53 -3.60
C MET A 132 -51.72 22.82 -4.15
N ARG A 133 -51.30 23.25 -5.35
CA ARG A 133 -51.88 24.43 -6.03
C ARG A 133 -53.36 24.24 -6.37
N TYR A 134 -53.75 23.03 -6.78
CA TYR A 134 -55.16 22.71 -7.03
C TYR A 134 -55.99 22.86 -5.74
N VAL A 135 -55.50 22.31 -4.62
CA VAL A 135 -56.15 22.40 -3.30
C VAL A 135 -56.18 23.84 -2.78
N ASP A 136 -55.12 24.61 -2.97
CA ASP A 136 -55.07 26.02 -2.55
C ASP A 136 -56.09 26.88 -3.32
N GLY A 137 -56.18 26.70 -4.65
CA GLY A 137 -57.09 27.45 -5.50
C GLY A 137 -58.57 27.08 -5.39
N HIS A 138 -58.89 25.85 -4.97
CA HIS A 138 -60.28 25.37 -4.84
C HIS A 138 -60.71 25.18 -3.38
N GLY A 139 -59.81 25.45 -2.43
CA GLY A 139 -59.98 25.12 -1.02
C GLY A 139 -59.86 23.62 -0.74
N PRO A 140 -59.69 23.23 0.53
CA PRO A 140 -59.77 21.83 0.93
C PRO A 140 -61.15 21.29 0.53
N MET A 141 -61.19 20.05 0.02
CA MET A 141 -62.43 19.35 -0.33
C MET A 141 -63.49 19.53 0.77
N ASN A 142 -64.50 20.34 0.50
CA ASN A 142 -65.54 20.62 1.47
C ASN A 142 -66.54 19.46 1.48
N TYR A 143 -66.47 18.61 2.50
CA TYR A 143 -67.37 17.47 2.66
C TYR A 143 -68.85 17.90 2.69
N VAL A 144 -69.16 19.13 3.10
CA VAL A 144 -70.52 19.67 3.07
C VAL A 144 -70.98 19.95 1.63
N GLU A 145 -70.10 20.53 0.80
CA GLU A 145 -70.38 20.78 -0.61
C GLU A 145 -70.52 19.48 -1.40
N LEU A 146 -69.75 18.46 -1.05
CA LEU A 146 -69.84 17.12 -1.62
C LEU A 146 -71.18 16.43 -1.33
N VAL A 147 -71.75 16.68 -0.14
CA VAL A 147 -73.10 16.23 0.26
C VAL A 147 -74.18 16.99 -0.51
N LEU A 148 -74.02 18.31 -0.68
CA LEU A 148 -75.00 19.17 -1.35
C LEU A 148 -75.05 19.01 -2.88
N THR A 149 -73.98 18.48 -3.49
CA THR A 149 -73.85 18.31 -4.95
C THR A 149 -74.00 16.86 -5.43
N ALA A 150 -74.20 15.90 -4.51
CA ALA A 150 -74.35 14.49 -4.86
C ALA A 150 -75.74 14.22 -5.48
N SER A 151 -75.78 13.41 -6.55
CA SER A 151 -77.02 13.11 -7.28
C SER A 151 -77.86 11.99 -6.65
N SER A 152 -77.25 11.18 -5.77
CA SER A 152 -77.91 10.10 -5.02
C SER A 152 -77.09 9.72 -3.78
N PHE A 153 -77.67 8.97 -2.85
CA PHE A 153 -76.96 8.44 -1.68
C PHE A 153 -75.76 7.55 -2.09
N ASN A 154 -75.91 6.75 -3.14
CA ASN A 154 -74.84 5.88 -3.63
C ASN A 154 -73.68 6.70 -4.24
N ASP A 155 -73.99 7.78 -4.95
CA ASP A 155 -73.00 8.73 -5.48
C ASP A 155 -72.24 9.43 -4.33
N LEU A 156 -72.95 9.88 -3.29
CA LEU A 156 -72.34 10.48 -2.11
C LEU A 156 -71.34 9.54 -1.41
N VAL A 157 -71.74 8.30 -1.15
CA VAL A 157 -70.89 7.29 -0.49
C VAL A 157 -69.65 7.00 -1.34
N ASN A 158 -69.80 6.83 -2.65
CA ASN A 158 -68.67 6.61 -3.56
C ASN A 158 -67.68 7.78 -3.56
N ARG A 159 -68.18 9.02 -3.60
CA ARG A 159 -67.32 10.23 -3.54
C ARG A 159 -66.62 10.38 -2.19
N MET A 160 -67.28 10.07 -1.07
CA MET A 160 -66.65 10.08 0.26
C MET A 160 -65.52 9.04 0.35
N MET A 161 -65.77 7.81 -0.11
CA MET A 161 -64.73 6.77 -0.13
C MET A 161 -63.53 7.18 -1.00
N ALA A 162 -63.80 7.73 -2.20
CA ALA A 162 -62.76 8.23 -3.09
C ALA A 162 -61.94 9.35 -2.43
N ALA A 163 -62.59 10.33 -1.78
CA ALA A 163 -61.93 11.44 -1.10
C ALA A 163 -61.05 10.96 0.08
N GLN A 164 -61.52 10.00 0.87
CA GLN A 164 -60.74 9.40 1.95
C GLN A 164 -59.51 8.67 1.40
N GLN A 165 -59.66 7.90 0.33
CA GLN A 165 -58.55 7.18 -0.29
C GLN A 165 -57.50 8.11 -0.91
N ILE A 166 -57.96 9.20 -1.55
CA ILE A 166 -57.14 10.30 -2.06
C ILE A 166 -56.32 10.95 -0.94
N ALA A 167 -56.96 11.31 0.18
CA ALA A 167 -56.29 11.92 1.33
C ALA A 167 -55.29 10.97 2.00
N ALA A 168 -55.61 9.68 2.10
CA ALA A 168 -54.70 8.67 2.62
C ALA A 168 -53.47 8.50 1.70
N SER A 169 -53.69 8.50 0.38
CA SER A 169 -52.60 8.45 -0.60
C SER A 169 -51.69 9.67 -0.53
N ASP A 170 -52.23 10.86 -0.27
CA ASP A 170 -51.43 12.09 -0.15
C ASP A 170 -50.54 12.10 1.07
N ARG A 171 -51.07 11.68 2.22
CA ARG A 171 -50.27 11.53 3.44
C ARG A 171 -49.13 10.54 3.21
N LYS A 172 -49.44 9.39 2.60
CA LYS A 172 -48.43 8.40 2.24
C LYS A 172 -47.38 8.96 1.28
N LEU A 173 -47.78 9.74 0.28
CA LEU A 173 -46.85 10.37 -0.67
C LEU A 173 -45.91 11.36 0.04
N LEU A 174 -46.45 12.18 0.95
CA LEU A 174 -45.66 13.12 1.76
C LEU A 174 -44.62 12.38 2.63
N ASP A 175 -45.04 11.31 3.32
CA ASP A 175 -44.14 10.51 4.16
C ASP A 175 -43.02 9.87 3.32
N VAL A 176 -43.37 9.29 2.16
CA VAL A 176 -42.41 8.68 1.24
C VAL A 176 -41.43 9.72 0.70
N LEU A 177 -41.92 10.87 0.23
CA LEU A 177 -41.07 11.94 -0.28
C LEU A 177 -40.12 12.49 0.79
N ALA A 178 -40.59 12.67 2.03
CA ALA A 178 -39.73 13.09 3.13
C ALA A 178 -38.58 12.09 3.34
N VAL A 179 -38.87 10.78 3.33
CA VAL A 179 -37.84 9.74 3.42
C VAL A 179 -36.90 9.80 2.21
N GLU A 180 -37.40 9.91 0.99
CA GLU A 180 -36.58 9.94 -0.22
C GLU A 180 -35.65 11.16 -0.29
N HIS A 181 -36.10 12.33 0.16
CA HIS A 181 -35.25 13.52 0.31
C HIS A 181 -34.09 13.29 1.30
N THR A 182 -34.36 12.61 2.42
CA THR A 182 -33.29 12.25 3.36
C THR A 182 -32.31 11.24 2.76
N GLN A 183 -32.81 10.28 1.98
CA GLN A 183 -31.97 9.30 1.28
C GLN A 183 -31.07 9.95 0.23
N VAL A 184 -31.60 10.90 -0.57
CA VAL A 184 -30.79 11.68 -1.53
C VAL A 184 -29.68 12.43 -0.81
N THR A 185 -29.99 13.10 0.29
CA THR A 185 -29.01 13.87 1.07
C THR A 185 -27.93 12.98 1.67
N SER A 186 -28.32 11.84 2.25
CA SER A 186 -27.37 10.85 2.77
C SER A 186 -26.48 10.28 1.67
N ALA A 187 -27.07 9.91 0.53
CA ALA A 187 -26.33 9.35 -0.60
C ALA A 187 -25.33 10.36 -1.20
N GLN A 188 -25.68 11.64 -1.24
CA GLN A 188 -24.76 12.72 -1.63
C GLN A 188 -23.58 12.85 -0.67
N ALA A 189 -23.84 12.81 0.64
CA ALA A 189 -22.80 12.89 1.66
C ALA A 189 -21.86 11.68 1.57
N ASP A 190 -22.40 10.46 1.46
CA ASP A 190 -21.61 9.25 1.29
C ASP A 190 -20.74 9.28 0.04
N LEU A 191 -21.29 9.77 -1.08
CA LEU A 191 -20.55 9.90 -2.32
C LEU A 191 -19.40 10.92 -2.21
N ALA A 192 -19.62 12.02 -1.48
CA ALA A 192 -18.57 13.00 -1.20
C ALA A 192 -17.43 12.39 -0.36
N VAL A 193 -17.76 11.59 0.66
CA VAL A 193 -16.76 10.85 1.46
C VAL A 193 -15.97 9.85 0.62
N GLN A 194 -16.62 9.12 -0.28
CA GLN A 194 -15.92 8.19 -1.16
C GLN A 194 -14.96 8.92 -2.11
N ARG A 195 -15.37 10.06 -2.68
CA ARG A 195 -14.52 10.89 -3.52
C ARG A 195 -13.31 11.45 -2.78
N SER A 196 -13.49 11.89 -1.53
CA SER A 196 -12.38 12.37 -0.70
C SER A 196 -11.41 11.24 -0.36
N GLN A 197 -11.92 10.03 -0.11
CA GLN A 197 -11.10 8.84 0.12
C GLN A 197 -10.23 8.50 -1.10
N VAL A 198 -10.79 8.53 -2.32
CA VAL A 198 -10.01 8.32 -3.55
C VAL A 198 -8.93 9.39 -3.70
N SER A 199 -9.26 10.66 -3.49
CA SER A 199 -8.28 11.76 -3.55
C SER A 199 -7.14 11.56 -2.54
N ALA A 200 -7.43 11.12 -1.32
CA ALA A 200 -6.42 10.84 -0.31
C ALA A 200 -5.52 9.67 -0.70
N LEU A 201 -6.08 8.59 -1.26
CA LEU A 201 -5.33 7.42 -1.72
C LEU A 201 -4.44 7.74 -2.95
N LEU A 202 -4.83 8.71 -3.77
CA LEU A 202 -4.01 9.20 -4.88
C LEU A 202 -2.83 10.04 -4.40
N LEU A 203 -3.03 10.91 -3.40
CA LEU A 203 -1.95 11.71 -2.79
C LEU A 203 -0.92 10.83 -2.09
N GLN A 204 -1.34 9.73 -1.44
CA GLN A 204 -0.42 8.79 -0.79
C GLN A 204 0.48 8.04 -1.78
N GLN A 205 0.15 8.04 -3.07
CA GLN A 205 0.93 7.39 -4.13
C GLN A 205 1.90 8.32 -4.87
N GLN A 206 1.89 9.62 -4.57
CA GLN A 206 2.84 10.60 -5.08
C GLN A 206 4.05 10.72 -4.14
#